data_AF-A0A401HP94-F1
#
_entry.id   AF-A0A401HP94-F1
#
_cell.length_a   1.000
_cell.length_b   1.000
_cell.length_c   1.000
_cell.angle_alpha   90.00
_cell.angle_beta   90.00
_cell.angle_gamma   90.00
#
_symmetry.space_group_name_H-M   'P 1'
#
loop_
_entity.id
_entity.type
_entity.pdbx_description
1 polymer ?
#
loop_
_entity_poly.entity_id
_entity_poly.type
_entity_poly.pdbx_seq_one_letter_code
_entity_poly.pdbx_strand_id
1 'polypeptide(L)'
;MEIRYEDIKLDFWSFLREAYKKNIKLDLGHFIILIKLLEINKEYNNLIKIHGKRNARKILEDKGIFSKNSEYVSGEYLKKCISRNSRGAVYSRIKDLQSLGFEIKTKPGALGGYKLLKTPQWFRLLDS
;
A
#
# COMPACT_ATOMS: atom_id res chain seq x y z
N MET A 1 18.31 -2.36 0.13
CA MET A 1 17.37 -2.66 -0.98
C MET A 1 16.91 -1.33 -1.53
N GLU A 2 17.52 -0.88 -2.63
CA GLU A 2 17.12 0.36 -3.31
C GLU A 2 15.66 0.26 -3.75
N ILE A 3 14.91 1.34 -3.55
CA ILE A 3 13.53 1.42 -3.99
C ILE A 3 13.57 1.68 -5.50
N ARG A 4 13.27 0.65 -6.31
CA ARG A 4 13.06 0.83 -7.75
C ARG A 4 11.65 1.39 -7.95
N TYR A 5 11.55 2.65 -8.33
CA TYR A 5 10.29 3.36 -8.59
C TYR A 5 9.78 3.15 -10.03
N GLU A 6 10.48 2.36 -10.83
CA GLU A 6 10.40 2.37 -12.29
C GLU A 6 9.29 1.46 -12.86
N ASP A 7 8.73 0.55 -12.06
CA ASP A 7 7.84 -0.52 -12.57
C ASP A 7 6.33 -0.19 -12.49
N ILE A 8 5.94 0.92 -11.82
CA ILE A 8 4.52 1.32 -11.71
C ILE A 8 4.39 2.78 -12.15
N LYS A 9 3.87 2.99 -13.36
CA LYS A 9 3.47 4.33 -13.81
C LYS A 9 2.00 4.55 -13.48
N LEU A 10 1.69 5.70 -12.92
CA LEU A 10 0.35 6.11 -12.50
C LEU A 10 -0.07 7.28 -13.39
N ASP A 11 -1.37 7.38 -13.70
CA ASP A 11 -1.91 8.63 -14.23
C ASP A 11 -1.91 9.70 -13.13
N PHE A 12 -0.77 10.41 -13.02
CA PHE A 12 -0.55 11.44 -12.03
C PHE A 12 -1.56 12.59 -12.16
N TRP A 13 -1.98 12.93 -13.38
CA TRP A 13 -2.93 14.01 -13.60
C TRP A 13 -4.33 13.68 -13.09
N SER A 14 -4.81 12.45 -13.34
CA SER A 14 -6.07 11.98 -12.75
C SER A 14 -5.99 11.96 -11.23
N PHE A 15 -4.85 11.55 -10.66
CA PHE A 15 -4.64 11.53 -9.22
C PHE A 15 -4.69 12.94 -8.60
N LEU A 16 -3.98 13.90 -9.21
CA LEU A 16 -4.00 15.30 -8.77
C LEU A 16 -5.42 15.89 -8.85
N ARG A 17 -6.15 15.62 -9.93
CA ARG A 17 -7.51 16.12 -10.13
C ARG A 17 -8.45 15.64 -9.04
N GLU A 18 -8.41 14.36 -8.70
CA GLU A 18 -9.26 13.79 -7.66
C GLU A 18 -8.89 14.27 -6.25
N ALA A 19 -7.61 14.47 -5.98
CA ALA A 19 -7.17 15.08 -4.72
C ALA A 19 -7.58 16.55 -4.59
N TYR A 20 -7.48 17.32 -5.68
CA TYR A 20 -7.93 18.71 -5.71
C TYR A 20 -9.44 18.82 -5.38
N LYS A 21 -10.28 18.00 -6.02
CA LYS A 21 -11.73 17.96 -5.75
C LYS A 21 -12.08 17.69 -4.28
N LYS A 22 -11.21 16.98 -3.56
CA LYS A 22 -11.41 16.56 -2.17
C LYS A 22 -10.60 17.38 -1.17
N ASN A 23 -9.90 18.43 -1.62
CA ASN A 23 -9.01 19.26 -0.80
C ASN A 23 -7.94 18.45 -0.04
N ILE A 24 -7.37 17.43 -0.69
CA ILE A 24 -6.34 16.56 -0.12
C ILE A 24 -4.96 17.03 -0.58
N LYS A 25 -4.05 17.25 0.37
CA LYS A 25 -2.66 17.60 0.08
C LYS A 25 -1.82 16.35 -0.10
N LEU A 26 -1.44 16.08 -1.33
CA LEU A 26 -0.59 14.94 -1.66
C LEU A 26 0.88 15.22 -1.43
N ASP A 27 1.61 14.15 -1.12
CA ASP A 27 3.05 14.11 -1.08
C ASP A 27 3.57 12.76 -1.56
N LEU A 28 4.89 12.63 -1.72
CA LEU A 28 5.52 11.38 -2.18
C LEU A 28 5.15 10.17 -1.32
N GLY A 29 4.90 10.35 -0.03
CA GLY A 29 4.54 9.25 0.86
C GLY A 29 3.23 8.57 0.47
N HIS A 30 2.26 9.32 -0.08
CA HIS A 30 1.01 8.76 -0.58
C HIS A 30 1.26 7.77 -1.71
N PHE A 31 2.06 8.18 -2.69
CA PHE A 31 2.41 7.37 -3.86
C PHE A 31 3.21 6.14 -3.46
N ILE A 32 4.22 6.30 -2.60
CA ILE A 32 5.03 5.18 -2.10
C ILE A 32 4.17 4.13 -1.39
N ILE A 33 3.28 4.56 -0.49
CA ILE A 33 2.38 3.64 0.22
C ILE A 33 1.49 2.90 -0.77
N LEU A 34 0.85 3.62 -1.69
CA LEU A 34 -0.06 3.01 -2.65
C LEU A 34 0.66 1.99 -3.56
N ILE A 35 1.83 2.37 -4.09
CA ILE A 35 2.69 1.51 -4.91
C ILE A 35 3.05 0.24 -4.13
N LYS A 36 3.51 0.36 -2.87
CA LYS A 36 3.87 -0.81 -2.05
C LYS A 36 2.69 -1.73 -1.80
N LEU A 37 1.50 -1.18 -1.53
CA LEU A 37 0.30 -1.99 -1.36
C LEU A 37 -0.07 -2.77 -2.64
N LEU A 38 0.05 -2.14 -3.81
CA LEU A 38 -0.18 -2.78 -5.11
C LEU A 38 0.85 -3.88 -5.39
N GLU A 39 2.13 -3.59 -5.20
CA GLU A 39 3.23 -4.55 -5.39
C GLU A 39 3.08 -5.78 -4.50
N ILE A 40 2.81 -5.57 -3.21
CA ILE A 40 2.66 -6.66 -2.25
C ILE A 40 1.43 -7.51 -2.58
N ASN A 41 0.32 -6.91 -3.03
CA ASN A 41 -0.83 -7.67 -3.50
C ASN A 41 -0.47 -8.55 -4.73
N LYS A 42 0.29 -8.01 -5.68
CA LYS A 42 0.78 -8.77 -6.85
C LYS A 42 1.74 -9.90 -6.44
N GLU A 43 2.74 -9.60 -5.62
CA GLU A 43 3.69 -10.59 -5.09
C GLU A 43 2.97 -11.68 -4.31
N TYR A 44 2.04 -11.31 -3.42
CA TYR A 44 1.29 -12.27 -2.61
C TYR A 44 0.47 -13.21 -3.48
N ASN A 45 -0.23 -12.71 -4.50
CA ASN A 45 -1.00 -13.54 -5.43
C ASN A 45 -0.11 -14.49 -6.23
N ASN A 46 1.09 -14.06 -6.64
CA ASN A 46 2.06 -14.93 -7.31
C ASN A 46 2.59 -16.01 -6.36
N LEU A 47 2.94 -15.65 -5.13
CA LEU A 47 3.38 -16.61 -4.11
C LEU A 47 2.27 -17.62 -3.76
N ILE A 48 1.00 -17.20 -3.74
CA ILE A 48 -0.14 -18.11 -3.53
C ILE A 48 -0.18 -19.18 -4.62
N LYS A 49 0.01 -18.80 -5.88
CA LYS A 49 0.01 -19.75 -7.02
C LYS A 49 1.15 -20.77 -6.93
N ILE A 50 2.32 -20.37 -6.41
CA ILE A 50 3.51 -21.23 -6.35
C ILE A 50 3.55 -22.09 -5.09
N HIS A 51 3.25 -21.50 -3.92
CA HIS A 51 3.52 -22.12 -2.62
C HIS A 51 2.26 -22.42 -1.80
N GLY A 52 1.09 -21.98 -2.27
CA GLY A 52 -0.16 -22.02 -1.52
C GLY A 52 -0.26 -20.89 -0.48
N LYS A 53 -1.50 -20.59 -0.09
CA LYS A 53 -1.85 -19.40 0.70
C LYS A 53 -1.13 -19.29 2.05
N ARG A 54 -1.02 -20.41 2.78
CA ARG A 54 -0.38 -20.46 4.11
C ARG A 54 1.11 -20.12 4.03
N ASN A 55 1.81 -20.70 3.07
CA ASN A 55 3.26 -20.50 2.90
C ASN A 55 3.55 -19.11 2.34
N ALA A 56 2.78 -18.66 1.34
CA ALA A 56 2.88 -17.30 0.80
C ALA A 56 2.76 -16.23 1.89
N ARG A 57 1.81 -16.39 2.82
CA ARG A 57 1.63 -15.49 3.96
C ARG A 57 2.84 -15.52 4.88
N LYS A 58 3.39 -16.72 5.15
CA LYS A 58 4.53 -16.89 6.05
C LYS A 58 5.80 -16.25 5.48
N ILE A 59 6.05 -16.41 4.17
CA ILE A 59 7.15 -15.75 3.46
C ILE A 59 7.11 -14.22 3.65
N LEU A 60 5.94 -13.60 3.43
CA LEU A 60 5.79 -12.15 3.58
C LEU A 60 5.83 -11.68 5.05
N GLU A 61 5.36 -12.50 5.98
CA GLU A 61 5.51 -12.25 7.42
C GLU A 61 6.98 -12.29 7.84
N ASP A 62 7.75 -13.29 7.39
CA ASP A 62 9.15 -13.47 7.76
C ASP A 62 10.05 -12.37 7.17
N LYS A 63 9.66 -11.78 6.03
CA LYS A 63 10.27 -10.55 5.47
C LYS A 63 9.91 -9.28 6.27
N GLY A 64 9.04 -9.38 7.28
CA GLY A 64 8.52 -8.24 8.03
C GLY A 64 7.53 -7.36 7.24
N ILE A 65 7.06 -7.82 6.07
CA ILE A 65 6.11 -7.11 5.22
C ILE A 65 4.71 -7.24 5.81
N PHE A 66 4.28 -8.46 6.12
CA PHE A 66 2.99 -8.70 6.78
C PHE A 66 3.10 -8.59 8.30
N SER A 67 2.05 -8.08 8.93
CA SER A 67 1.90 -8.16 10.39
C SER A 67 1.66 -9.60 10.83
N LYS A 68 2.24 -9.96 11.98
CA LYS A 68 2.19 -11.31 12.56
C LYS A 68 0.80 -11.93 12.49
N ASN A 69 0.74 -13.18 12.02
CA ASN A 69 -0.47 -14.00 11.90
C ASN A 69 -1.58 -13.35 11.04
N SER A 70 -1.22 -12.54 10.04
CA SER A 70 -2.23 -11.86 9.21
C SER A 70 -1.73 -11.53 7.80
N GLU A 71 -2.65 -11.16 6.90
CA GLU A 71 -2.39 -10.73 5.52
C GLU A 71 -2.49 -9.20 5.38
N TYR A 72 -2.09 -8.47 6.42
CA TYR A 72 -2.06 -7.01 6.41
C TYR A 72 -0.62 -6.56 6.30
N VAL A 73 -0.35 -5.60 5.41
CA VAL A 73 0.96 -4.95 5.32
C VAL A 73 1.21 -4.16 6.60
N SER A 74 2.32 -4.45 7.25
CA SER A 74 2.72 -3.87 8.52
C SER A 74 2.83 -2.35 8.42
N GLY A 75 2.22 -1.63 9.37
CA GLY A 75 2.41 -0.19 9.47
C GLY A 75 3.86 0.21 9.74
N GLU A 76 4.63 -0.66 10.41
CA GLU A 76 6.07 -0.46 10.63
C GLU A 76 6.88 -0.64 9.33
N TYR A 77 6.48 -1.57 8.47
CA TYR A 77 7.08 -1.73 7.16
C TYR A 77 6.84 -0.47 6.29
N LEU A 78 5.58 -0.04 6.16
CA LEU A 78 5.24 1.14 5.35
C LEU A 78 5.90 2.41 5.88
N LYS A 79 6.02 2.55 7.21
CA LYS A 79 6.72 3.67 7.85
C LYS A 79 8.16 3.78 7.36
N LYS A 80 8.88 2.65 7.26
CA LYS A 80 10.24 2.59 6.72
C LYS A 80 10.26 2.96 5.23
N CYS A 81 9.29 2.50 4.44
CA CYS A 81 9.22 2.82 3.00
C CYS A 81 9.11 4.32 2.71
N ILE A 82 8.44 5.08 3.57
CA ILE A 82 8.29 6.54 3.42
C ILE A 82 9.33 7.35 4.20
N SER A 83 10.34 6.69 4.78
CA SER A 83 11.41 7.32 5.58
C SER A 83 10.87 8.26 6.68
N ARG A 84 9.85 7.82 7.41
CA ARG A 84 9.26 8.58 8.53
C ARG A 84 9.46 7.87 9.87
N ASN A 85 9.42 8.64 10.96
CA ASN A 85 9.61 8.11 12.31
C ASN A 85 8.30 7.67 13.00
N SER A 86 7.14 8.05 12.45
CA SER A 86 5.83 7.80 13.07
C SER A 86 4.91 6.98 12.18
N ARG A 87 4.21 5.99 12.77
CA ARG A 87 3.10 5.29 12.12
C ARG A 87 1.89 6.20 11.87
N GLY A 88 1.77 7.32 12.60
CA GLY A 88 0.77 8.35 12.32
C GLY A 88 0.95 8.98 10.93
N ALA A 89 2.19 9.04 10.43
CA ALA A 89 2.46 9.47 9.07
C ALA A 89 1.91 8.48 8.02
N VAL A 90 1.96 7.18 8.30
CA VAL A 90 1.33 6.16 7.45
C VAL A 90 -0.19 6.29 7.54
N TYR A 91 -0.74 6.37 8.75
CA TYR A 91 -2.18 6.44 8.98
C TYR A 91 -2.85 7.62 8.26
N SER A 92 -2.27 8.82 8.36
CA SER A 92 -2.78 10.02 7.67
C SER A 92 -2.88 9.80 6.15
N ARG A 93 -1.80 9.31 5.52
CA ARG A 93 -1.79 9.03 4.08
C ARG A 93 -2.77 7.94 3.67
N ILE A 94 -2.96 6.93 4.52
CA ILE A 94 -3.99 5.90 4.30
C ILE A 94 -5.40 6.51 4.38
N LYS A 95 -5.66 7.42 5.32
CA LYS A 95 -6.94 8.15 5.41
C LYS A 95 -7.19 9.01 4.17
N ASP A 96 -6.16 9.65 3.65
CA ASP A 96 -6.24 10.43 2.43
C ASP A 96 -6.52 9.53 1.21
N LEU A 97 -5.81 8.41 1.06
CA LEU A 97 -6.07 7.41 0.02
C LEU A 97 -7.48 6.82 0.13
N GLN A 98 -7.97 6.53 1.34
CA GLN A 98 -9.37 6.11 1.54
C GLN A 98 -10.35 7.18 1.08
N SER A 99 -10.07 8.45 1.40
CA SER A 99 -10.90 9.59 0.98
C SER A 99 -10.94 9.76 -0.53
N LEU A 100 -9.85 9.39 -1.22
CA LEU A 100 -9.75 9.31 -2.69
C LEU A 100 -10.51 8.12 -3.31
N GLY A 101 -11.04 7.20 -2.49
CA GLY A 101 -11.86 6.07 -2.93
C GLY A 101 -11.11 4.74 -3.02
N PHE A 102 -9.86 4.65 -2.52
CA PHE A 102 -9.18 3.36 -2.38
C PHE A 102 -9.76 2.58 -1.21
N GLU A 103 -10.19 1.35 -1.45
CA GLU A 103 -10.71 0.48 -0.39
C GLU A 103 -9.54 -0.17 0.35
N ILE A 104 -9.05 0.51 1.39
CA ILE A 104 -7.96 0.02 2.23
C ILE A 104 -8.52 -0.37 3.61
N LYS A 105 -8.50 -1.67 3.93
CA LYS A 105 -8.88 -2.15 5.27
C LYS A 105 -7.74 -1.92 6.26
N THR A 106 -8.06 -1.35 7.42
CA THR A 106 -7.11 -1.08 8.51
C THR A 106 -7.32 -2.07 9.64
N LYS A 107 -6.24 -2.70 10.11
CA LYS A 107 -6.20 -3.48 11.35
C LYS A 107 -5.60 -2.59 12.45
N PRO A 108 -6.33 -2.27 13.53
CA PRO A 108 -5.81 -1.44 14.61
C PRO A 108 -4.83 -2.20 15.52
N GLY A 109 -4.11 -1.46 16.37
CA GLY A 109 -3.26 -2.01 17.44
C GLY A 109 -1.75 -2.00 17.17
N ALA A 110 -0.99 -2.54 18.12
CA ALA A 110 0.48 -2.59 18.06
C ALA A 110 0.98 -3.36 16.82
N LEU A 111 0.25 -4.42 16.43
CA LEU A 111 0.47 -5.22 15.22
C LEU A 111 -0.46 -4.80 14.07
N GLY A 112 -0.83 -3.53 14.04
CA GLY A 112 -1.71 -2.97 13.04
C GLY A 112 -1.10 -2.96 11.64
N GLY A 113 -1.97 -2.92 10.64
CA GLY A 113 -1.56 -2.97 9.24
C GLY A 113 -2.70 -2.65 8.29
N TYR A 114 -2.38 -2.72 7.00
CA TYR A 114 -3.22 -2.23 5.93
C TYR A 114 -3.35 -3.25 4.81
N LYS A 115 -4.54 -3.40 4.25
CA LYS A 115 -4.81 -4.30 3.12
C LYS A 115 -5.61 -3.57 2.06
N LEU A 116 -5.01 -3.36 0.88
CA LEU A 116 -5.71 -2.82 -0.27
C LEU A 116 -6.61 -3.90 -0.86
N LEU A 117 -7.91 -3.62 -0.92
CA LEU A 117 -8.94 -4.53 -1.44
C LEU A 117 -9.34 -4.14 -2.87
N LYS A 118 -9.48 -2.84 -3.12
CA LYS A 118 -9.95 -2.32 -4.40
C LYS A 118 -9.39 -0.91 -4.67
N THR A 119 -9.18 -0.61 -5.94
CA THR A 119 -8.85 0.73 -6.43
C THR A 119 -10.10 1.41 -7.01
N PRO A 120 -10.22 2.75 -6.93
CA PRO A 120 -11.35 3.46 -7.50
C PRO A 120 -11.33 3.41 -9.04
N GLN A 121 -12.49 3.58 -9.68
CA GLN A 121 -12.63 3.42 -11.14
C GLN A 121 -11.80 4.42 -11.96
N TRP A 122 -11.58 5.63 -11.42
CA TRP A 122 -10.77 6.65 -12.07
C TRP A 122 -9.26 6.32 -12.03
N PHE A 123 -8.83 5.44 -11.12
CA PHE A 123 -7.42 5.11 -10.96
C PHE A 123 -6.98 4.13 -12.04
N ARG A 124 -5.91 4.51 -12.74
CA ARG A 124 -5.30 3.69 -13.81
C ARG A 124 -3.80 3.66 -13.65
N LEU A 125 -3.25 2.46 -13.85
CA LEU A 125 -1.83 2.30 -14.13
C LEU A 125 -1.61 2.59 -15.61
N LEU A 126 -0.60 3.39 -15.93
CA LEU A 126 -0.15 3.62 -17.30
C LEU A 126 0.85 2.50 -17.62
N ASP A 127 0.50 1.61 -18.53
CA ASP A 127 1.26 0.41 -18.93
C ASP A 127 1.34 -0.69 -17.85
N SER A 128 0.69 -1.82 -18.15
CA SER A 128 0.98 -3.16 -17.63
C SER A 128 1.51 -4.00 -18.78
#